data_AF-A0A5C6ZM69-F1
#
_entry.id   AF-A0A5C6ZM69-F1
#
_cell.length_a   1.000
_cell.length_b   1.000
_cell.length_c   1.000
_cell.angle_alpha   90.00
_cell.angle_beta   90.00
_cell.angle_gamma   90.00
#
_symmetry.space_group_name_H-M   'P 1'
#
loop_
_entity.id
_entity.type
_entity.pdbx_description
1 polymer ?
#
loop_
_entity_poly.entity_id
_entity_poly.type
_entity_poly.pdbx_seq_one_letter_code
_entity_poly.pdbx_strand_id
1 'polypeptide(L)'
;MERIYTSEKKFLKLKQMTSEDGKNFKELHIHIMNIKGWLRGIHHHYSKEHMQNYLDEYHFRYNRRSNRDTIFDVLIRTMVHYK
;
A
#
# COMPACT_ATOMS: atom_id res chain seq x y z
N MET A 1 12.50 13.57 16.08
CA MET A 1 13.39 12.52 16.61
C MET A 1 12.65 11.38 17.34
N GLU A 2 11.31 11.43 17.53
CA GLU A 2 10.59 10.36 18.27
C GLU A 2 9.98 9.23 17.43
N ARG A 3 9.86 9.35 16.10
CA ARG A 3 9.15 8.31 15.30
C ARG A 3 9.97 7.06 14.95
N ILE A 4 11.29 7.09 15.11
CA ILE A 4 12.19 5.99 14.71
C ILE A 4 12.22 4.88 15.79
N TYR A 5 12.06 5.24 17.07
CA TYR A 5 12.25 4.33 18.21
C TYR A 5 11.09 3.35 18.47
N THR A 6 9.91 3.55 17.88
CA THR A 6 8.72 2.72 18.19
C THR A 6 8.69 1.36 17.44
N SER A 7 9.57 1.13 16.46
CA SER A 7 9.51 -0.07 15.61
C SER A 7 10.12 -1.35 16.23
N GLU A 8 11.09 -1.22 17.12
CA GLU A 8 11.93 -2.36 17.55
C GLU A 8 11.19 -3.35 18.45
N LYS A 9 10.25 -2.90 19.29
CA LYS A 9 9.53 -3.78 20.22
C LYS A 9 8.47 -4.67 19.55
N LYS A 10 8.01 -4.33 18.35
CA LYS A 10 6.85 -5.00 17.71
C LYS A 10 7.24 -6.04 16.67
N PHE A 11 8.49 -6.04 16.20
CA PHE A 11 8.96 -6.93 15.14
C PHE A 11 10.34 -7.50 15.48
N LEU A 12 10.40 -8.37 16.51
CA LEU A 12 11.63 -8.98 17.04
C LEU A 12 12.49 -9.73 16.00
N LYS A 13 11.91 -10.14 14.86
CA LYS A 13 12.61 -10.86 13.78
C LYS A 13 12.96 -9.99 12.57
N LEU A 14 12.66 -8.70 12.61
CA LEU A 14 12.89 -7.81 11.48
C LEU A 14 14.36 -7.39 11.44
N LYS A 15 15.06 -7.76 10.36
CA LYS A 15 16.41 -7.28 10.10
C LYS A 15 16.33 -5.95 9.35
N GLN A 16 16.89 -4.89 9.93
CA GLN A 16 17.07 -3.62 9.22
C GLN A 16 18.34 -3.70 8.38
N MET A 17 18.27 -3.20 7.15
CA MET A 17 19.41 -3.07 6.25
C MET A 17 19.31 -1.73 5.53
N THR A 18 20.45 -1.17 5.14
CA THR A 18 20.51 0.10 4.41
C THR A 18 19.91 -0.04 3.03
N SER A 19 19.41 1.05 2.45
CA SER A 19 18.80 1.00 1.10
C SER A 19 19.84 0.84 -0.02
N GLU A 20 21.12 1.13 0.24
CA GLU A 20 22.20 1.15 -0.77
C GLU A 20 21.79 1.89 -2.05
N ASP A 21 21.38 3.16 -1.93
CA ASP A 21 20.87 3.96 -3.06
C ASP A 21 19.70 3.31 -3.82
N GLY A 22 18.92 2.49 -3.13
CA GLY A 22 17.81 1.72 -3.69
C GLY A 22 18.21 0.46 -4.44
N LYS A 23 19.49 0.05 -4.36
CA LYS A 23 19.94 -1.28 -4.81
C LYS A 23 19.32 -2.37 -3.96
N ASN A 24 19.17 -2.12 -2.65
CA ASN A 24 18.42 -2.98 -1.75
C ASN A 24 16.92 -2.71 -1.89
N PHE A 25 16.11 -3.76 -1.72
CA PHE A 25 14.64 -3.70 -1.78
C PHE A 25 14.04 -3.23 -3.12
N LYS A 26 14.57 -3.70 -4.25
CA LYS A 26 14.09 -3.35 -5.61
C LYS A 26 12.56 -3.46 -5.76
N GLU A 27 11.98 -4.55 -5.27
CA GLU A 27 10.53 -4.77 -5.31
C GLU A 27 9.75 -3.71 -4.54
N LEU A 28 10.27 -3.28 -3.39
CA LEU A 28 9.66 -2.20 -2.60
C LEU A 28 9.74 -0.86 -3.36
N HIS A 29 10.87 -0.57 -4.00
CA HIS A 29 11.00 0.62 -4.83
C HIS A 29 9.98 0.64 -5.98
N ILE A 30 9.85 -0.48 -6.70
CA ILE A 30 8.84 -0.65 -7.76
C ILE A 30 7.43 -0.46 -7.19
N HIS A 31 7.14 -1.06 -6.03
CA HIS A 31 5.84 -0.94 -5.39
C HIS A 31 5.50 0.52 -5.02
N ILE A 32 6.45 1.24 -4.42
CA ILE A 32 6.31 2.67 -4.07
C ILE A 32 6.09 3.52 -5.33
N MET A 33 6.86 3.27 -6.39
CA MET A 33 6.70 3.98 -7.66
C MET A 33 5.30 3.76 -8.27
N ASN A 34 4.80 2.53 -8.23
CA ASN A 34 3.46 2.20 -8.72
C ASN A 34 2.35 2.89 -7.91
N ILE A 35 2.48 2.95 -6.58
CA ILE A 35 1.53 3.67 -5.72
C ILE A 35 1.54 5.16 -6.07
N LYS A 36 2.73 5.78 -6.17
CA LYS A 36 2.87 7.21 -6.52
C LYS A 36 2.26 7.52 -7.89
N GLY A 37 2.53 6.69 -8.90
CA GLY A 37 1.97 6.84 -10.24
C GLY A 37 0.44 6.74 -10.24
N TRP A 38 -0.11 5.73 -9.55
CA TRP A 38 -1.55 5.56 -9.42
C TRP A 38 -2.23 6.73 -8.70
N LEU A 39 -1.67 7.16 -7.56
CA LEU A 39 -2.21 8.28 -6.79
C LEU A 39 -2.24 9.57 -7.61
N ARG A 40 -1.15 9.85 -8.37
CA ARG A 40 -1.06 11.03 -9.21
C ARG A 40 -2.02 11.01 -10.40
N GLY A 41 -2.40 9.83 -10.88
CA GLY A 41 -3.31 9.67 -12.03
C GLY A 41 -4.79 9.63 -11.68
N ILE A 42 -5.15 9.13 -10.49
CA ILE A 42 -6.56 9.01 -10.06
C ILE A 42 -6.99 10.15 -9.14
N HIS A 43 -6.15 10.50 -8.17
CA HIS A 43 -6.48 11.48 -7.13
C HIS A 43 -5.71 12.78 -7.33
N HIS A 44 -5.96 13.48 -8.45
CA HIS A 44 -5.32 14.76 -8.79
C HIS A 44 -5.47 15.83 -7.68
N HIS A 45 -6.57 15.78 -6.92
CA HIS A 45 -6.80 16.57 -5.71
C HIS A 45 -6.83 15.66 -4.49
N TYR A 46 -5.67 15.21 -4.03
CA TYR A 46 -5.59 14.35 -2.85
C TYR A 46 -5.70 15.19 -1.56
N SER A 47 -6.61 14.81 -0.68
CA SER A 47 -6.60 15.26 0.72
C SER A 47 -5.77 14.29 1.55
N LYS A 48 -4.94 14.81 2.47
CA LYS A 48 -4.22 13.97 3.44
C LYS A 48 -5.19 13.15 4.31
N GLU A 49 -6.40 13.65 4.52
CA GLU A 49 -7.45 13.01 5.33
C GLU A 49 -7.94 11.69 4.71
N HIS A 50 -7.78 11.51 3.40
CA HIS A 50 -8.24 10.32 2.68
C HIS A 50 -7.09 9.39 2.27
N MET A 51 -5.85 9.68 2.69
CA MET A 51 -4.67 8.91 2.26
C MET A 51 -4.80 7.41 2.56
N GLN A 52 -5.32 7.05 3.74
CA GLN A 52 -5.50 5.65 4.08
C GLN A 52 -6.51 4.96 3.16
N ASN A 53 -7.64 5.61 2.87
CA ASN A 53 -8.65 5.08 1.95
C ASN A 53 -8.09 4.88 0.54
N TYR A 54 -7.25 5.81 0.05
CA TYR A 54 -6.58 5.67 -1.25
C TYR A 54 -5.62 4.48 -1.25
N LEU A 55 -4.87 4.28 -0.16
CA LEU A 55 -4.02 3.11 -0.03
C LEU A 55 -4.85 1.81 0.02
N ASP A 56 -5.95 1.79 0.77
CA ASP A 56 -6.81 0.61 0.87
C ASP A 56 -7.40 0.25 -0.50
N GLU A 57 -7.85 1.25 -1.27
CA GLU A 57 -8.30 1.06 -2.66
C GLU A 57 -7.19 0.53 -3.56
N TYR A 58 -6.00 1.14 -3.50
CA TYR A 58 -4.84 0.69 -4.27
C TYR A 58 -4.53 -0.78 -3.98
N HIS A 59 -4.44 -1.17 -2.71
CA HIS A 59 -4.13 -2.55 -2.33
C HIS A 59 -5.25 -3.51 -2.70
N PHE A 60 -6.52 -3.10 -2.58
CA PHE A 60 -7.66 -3.90 -3.04
C PHE A 60 -7.51 -4.27 -4.52
N ARG A 61 -7.18 -3.29 -5.37
CA ARG A 61 -6.96 -3.46 -6.82
C ARG A 61 -5.68 -4.22 -7.13
N TYR A 62 -4.57 -3.85 -6.47
CA TYR A 62 -3.24 -4.45 -6.69
C TYR A 62 -3.26 -5.95 -6.38
N ASN A 63 -3.84 -6.36 -5.25
CA ASN A 63 -3.89 -7.75 -4.83
C ASN A 63 -4.80 -8.62 -5.71
N ARG A 64 -5.69 -8.01 -6.49
CA ARG A 64 -6.65 -8.70 -7.37
C ARG A 64 -6.38 -8.50 -8.85
N ARG A 65 -5.27 -7.85 -9.21
CA ARG A 65 -4.95 -7.48 -10.60
C ARG A 65 -4.84 -8.68 -11.55
N SER A 66 -4.51 -9.87 -11.04
CA SER A 66 -4.43 -11.13 -11.80
C SER A 66 -5.79 -11.82 -11.95
N ASN A 67 -6.79 -11.45 -11.15
CA ASN A 67 -8.08 -12.15 -11.05
C ASN A 67 -9.24 -11.17 -11.29
N ARG A 68 -9.13 -10.36 -12.35
CA ARG A 68 -10.05 -9.24 -12.60
C ARG A 68 -11.50 -9.66 -12.79
N ASP A 69 -11.75 -10.86 -13.29
CA ASP A 69 -13.11 -11.37 -13.52
C ASP A 69 -13.93 -11.48 -12.22
N THR A 70 -13.24 -11.63 -11.07
CA THR A 70 -13.88 -11.79 -9.76
C THR A 70 -13.92 -10.50 -8.95
N ILE A 71 -13.31 -9.40 -9.44
CA ILE A 71 -13.10 -8.19 -8.64
C ILE A 71 -14.43 -7.55 -8.21
N PHE A 72 -15.44 -7.59 -9.08
CA PHE A 72 -16.75 -7.01 -8.82
C PHE A 72 -17.52 -7.82 -7.76
N ASP A 73 -17.58 -9.15 -7.90
CA ASP A 73 -18.23 -10.03 -6.91
C ASP A 73 -17.59 -9.86 -5.52
N VAL A 74 -16.26 -9.80 -5.45
CA VAL A 74 -15.56 -9.61 -4.18
C VAL A 74 -15.84 -8.23 -3.59
N LEU A 75 -15.94 -7.19 -4.42
CA LEU A 75 -16.29 -5.84 -3.95
C LEU A 75 -17.68 -5.83 -3.29
N ILE A 76 -18.68 -6.41 -3.95
CA ILE A 76 -20.05 -6.47 -3.44
C ILE A 76 -20.12 -7.26 -2.12
N ARG A 77 -19.48 -8.43 -2.05
CA ARG A 77 -19.42 -9.22 -0.80
C ARG A 77 -18.78 -8.43 0.33
N THR A 78 -17.70 -7.71 0.04
CA THR A 78 -17.01 -6.89 1.03
C THR A 78 -17.90 -5.77 1.54
N MET A 79 -18.66 -5.10 0.67
CA MET A 79 -19.62 -4.05 1.05
C MET A 79 -20.77 -4.60 1.91
N VAL A 80 -21.32 -5.75 1.55
CA VAL A 80 -22.44 -6.38 2.28
C VAL A 80 -22.02 -6.86 3.67
N HIS A 81 -20.79 -7.36 3.81
CA HIS A 81 -20.25 -7.84 5.08
C HIS A 81 -19.51 -6.76 5.88
N TYR A 82 -19.51 -5.52 5.40
CA TYR A 82 -18.91 -4.40 6.11
C TYR A 82 -19.71 -4.10 7.38
N LYS A 83 -19.05 -4.14 8.54
CA LYS A 83 -19.65 -3.87 9.86
C LYS A 83 -19.46 -2.43 10.27
#